data_AF-A0A316I7I7-F1
#
_entry.id   AF-A0A316I7I7-F1
#
_cell.length_a   1.000
_cell.length_b   1.000
_cell.length_c   1.000
_cell.angle_alpha   90.00
_cell.angle_beta   90.00
_cell.angle_gamma   90.00
#
_symmetry.space_group_name_H-M   'P 1'
#
loop_
_entity.id
_entity.type
_entity.pdbx_description
1 polymer ?
#
loop_
_entity_poly.entity_id
_entity_poly.type
_entity_poly.pdbx_seq_one_letter_code
_entity_poly.pdbx_strand_id
1 'polypeptide(L)'
;MGKRGPAAKPTKLRILHGDRADRINADEPEPPEDEIRCPDWASDDARAIWQRLAPGLEERGVLTAWDVDAFLVLCESLARYRSATALVNGSALLVQGGSGLMKNPALQVQAEAERTFLQFAARFGLTPSDRQSIKVEVGRDGNKGGAERLLS
;
A
#
# COMPACT_ATOMS: atom_id res chain seq x y z
N MET A 1 -13.61 16.82 -15.46
CA MET A 1 -13.28 17.92 -14.52
C MET A 1 -13.01 17.32 -13.14
N GLY A 2 -11.76 17.29 -12.69
CA GLY A 2 -11.42 16.78 -11.35
C GLY A 2 -11.86 17.77 -10.28
N LYS A 3 -12.47 17.28 -9.18
CA LYS A 3 -12.86 18.14 -8.04
C LYS A 3 -11.61 18.81 -7.46
N ARG A 4 -11.58 20.14 -7.44
CA ARG A 4 -10.47 20.94 -6.86
C ARG A 4 -10.61 20.94 -5.34
N GLY A 5 -9.57 20.48 -4.65
CA GLY A 5 -9.47 20.47 -3.18
C GLY A 5 -8.92 19.14 -2.64
N PRO A 6 -8.41 19.10 -1.39
CA PRO A 6 -8.06 17.85 -0.73
C PRO A 6 -9.26 16.88 -0.74
N ALA A 7 -8.99 15.58 -0.84
CA ALA A 7 -10.02 14.56 -0.72
C ALA A 7 -10.79 14.74 0.60
N ALA A 8 -12.10 14.47 0.57
CA ALA A 8 -12.92 14.57 1.77
C ALA A 8 -12.39 13.62 2.84
N LYS A 9 -12.42 14.06 4.11
CA LYS A 9 -12.02 13.21 5.23
C LYS A 9 -13.02 12.03 5.37
N PRO A 10 -12.54 10.80 5.58
CA PRO A 10 -13.36 9.64 5.91
C PRO A 10 -14.32 9.91 7.08
N THR A 11 -15.49 9.26 7.09
CA THR A 11 -16.54 9.46 8.09
C THR A 11 -16.04 9.19 9.51
N LYS A 12 -15.28 8.11 9.72
CA LYS A 12 -14.69 7.77 11.03
C LYS A 12 -13.83 8.92 11.60
N LEU A 13 -13.08 9.61 10.75
CA LEU A 13 -12.30 10.79 11.17
C LEU A 13 -13.17 12.01 11.45
N ARG A 14 -14.24 12.21 10.69
CA ARG A 14 -15.19 13.32 10.93
C ARG A 14 -15.95 13.14 12.25
N ILE A 15 -16.38 11.92 12.56
CA ILE A 15 -16.99 11.56 13.84
C ILE A 15 -16.02 11.85 14.99
N LEU A 16 -14.77 11.39 14.90
CA LEU A 16 -13.74 11.62 15.93
C LEU A 16 -13.48 13.12 16.18
N HIS A 17 -13.58 13.95 15.15
CA HIS A 17 -13.42 15.40 15.26
C HIS A 17 -14.67 16.13 15.77
N GLY A 18 -15.78 15.43 16.01
CA GLY A 18 -17.02 16.02 16.52
C GLY A 18 -17.81 16.81 15.47
N ASP A 19 -17.70 16.46 14.19
CA ASP A 19 -18.55 17.03 13.16
C ASP A 19 -20.04 16.77 13.48
N ARG A 20 -20.91 17.67 13.04
CA ARG A 20 -22.35 17.53 13.25
C ARG A 20 -22.90 16.31 12.48
N ALA A 21 -23.73 15.51 13.16
CA ALA A 21 -24.29 14.28 12.61
C ALA A 21 -25.07 14.48 11.29
N ASP A 22 -25.75 15.62 11.11
CA ASP A 22 -26.48 15.98 9.90
C ASP A 22 -25.59 16.18 8.66
N ARG A 23 -24.28 16.38 8.87
CA ARG A 23 -23.29 16.59 7.81
C ARG A 23 -22.43 15.37 7.56
N ILE A 24 -22.61 14.29 8.33
CA ILE A 24 -21.81 13.07 8.21
C ILE A 24 -22.53 12.11 7.28
N ASN A 25 -21.78 11.52 6.34
CA ASN A 25 -22.34 10.47 5.48
C ASN A 25 -22.40 9.17 6.28
N ALA A 26 -23.55 8.87 6.86
CA ALA A 26 -23.76 7.61 7.58
C ALA A 26 -23.72 6.38 6.65
N ASP A 27 -23.92 6.59 5.34
CA ASP A 27 -23.94 5.57 4.31
C ASP A 27 -22.59 5.48 3.57
N GLU A 28 -21.48 5.75 4.25
CA GLU A 28 -20.16 5.50 3.66
C GLU A 28 -19.99 3.98 3.48
N PRO A 29 -19.68 3.50 2.25
CA PRO A 29 -19.48 2.08 2.01
C PRO A 29 -18.31 1.55 2.86
N GLU A 30 -18.58 0.53 3.67
CA GLU A 30 -17.54 -0.19 4.39
C GLU A 30 -17.11 -1.44 3.60
N PRO A 31 -15.80 -1.75 3.57
CA PRO A 31 -15.32 -2.99 2.98
C PRO A 31 -15.98 -4.20 3.68
N PRO A 32 -16.36 -5.24 2.93
CA PRO A 32 -16.90 -6.45 3.53
C PRO A 32 -15.83 -7.18 4.35
N GLU A 33 -16.25 -7.92 5.37
CA GLU A 33 -15.40 -8.83 6.15
C GLU A 33 -15.11 -10.14 5.39
N ASP A 34 -14.83 -10.03 4.09
CA ASP A 34 -14.49 -11.16 3.23
C ASP A 34 -13.02 -11.54 3.38
N GLU A 35 -12.73 -12.82 3.12
CA GLU A 35 -11.37 -13.35 3.24
C GLU A 35 -10.43 -12.81 2.16
N ILE A 36 -9.26 -12.31 2.57
CA ILE A 36 -8.26 -11.73 1.69
C ILE A 36 -7.35 -12.84 1.15
N ARG A 37 -7.69 -13.36 -0.04
CA ARG A 37 -6.93 -14.42 -0.71
C ARG A 37 -6.13 -13.91 -1.89
N CYS A 38 -4.91 -14.43 -2.03
CA CYS A 38 -4.10 -14.20 -3.23
C CYS A 38 -4.76 -14.91 -4.43
N PRO A 39 -5.08 -14.20 -5.52
CA PRO A 39 -5.69 -14.81 -6.70
C PRO A 39 -4.89 -15.99 -7.26
N ASP A 40 -5.59 -17.02 -7.74
CA ASP A 40 -4.96 -18.26 -8.23
C ASP A 40 -4.08 -18.06 -9.45
N TRP A 41 -4.37 -17.04 -10.26
CA TRP A 41 -3.61 -16.69 -11.46
C TRP A 41 -2.35 -15.85 -11.20
N ALA A 42 -2.09 -15.46 -9.94
CA ALA A 42 -0.88 -14.73 -9.58
C ALA A 42 0.38 -15.56 -9.89
N SER A 43 1.43 -14.88 -10.37
CA SER A 43 2.74 -15.52 -10.55
C SER A 43 3.31 -16.00 -9.22
N ASP A 44 4.16 -17.03 -9.25
CA ASP A 44 4.74 -17.61 -8.03
C ASP A 44 5.56 -16.58 -7.22
N ASP A 45 6.32 -15.73 -7.91
CA ASP A 45 7.08 -14.65 -7.27
C ASP A 45 6.17 -13.60 -6.62
N ALA A 46 5.08 -13.22 -7.29
CA ALA A 46 4.09 -12.30 -6.72
C ALA A 46 3.37 -12.94 -5.53
N ARG A 47 3.02 -14.22 -5.60
CA ARG A 47 2.41 -14.99 -4.51
C ARG A 47 3.33 -15.04 -3.28
N ALA A 48 4.63 -15.25 -3.46
CA ALA A 48 5.60 -15.21 -2.36
C ALA A 48 5.67 -13.81 -1.71
N ILE A 49 5.58 -12.75 -2.50
CA ILE A 49 5.53 -11.36 -1.99
C ILE A 49 4.21 -11.12 -1.23
N TRP A 50 3.09 -11.59 -1.77
CA TRP A 50 1.78 -11.51 -1.14
C TRP A 50 1.80 -12.17 0.24
N GLN A 51 2.22 -13.44 0.32
CA GLN A 51 2.27 -14.20 1.57
C GLN A 51 3.13 -13.53 2.65
N ARG A 52 4.18 -12.81 2.23
CA ARG A 52 5.06 -12.07 3.15
C ARG A 52 4.45 -10.77 3.66
N LEU A 53 3.66 -10.07 2.85
CA LEU A 53 3.21 -8.70 3.13
C LEU A 53 1.74 -8.62 3.56
N ALA A 54 0.85 -9.41 2.97
CA ALA A 54 -0.59 -9.36 3.21
C ALA A 54 -0.97 -9.52 4.69
N PRO A 55 -0.44 -10.52 5.45
CA PRO A 55 -0.92 -10.75 6.81
C PRO A 55 -0.71 -9.55 7.73
N GLY A 56 0.42 -8.85 7.59
CA GLY A 56 0.69 -7.66 8.37
C GLY A 56 -0.17 -6.46 7.97
N LEU A 57 -0.53 -6.33 6.69
CA LEU A 57 -1.39 -5.24 6.22
C LEU A 57 -2.86 -5.49 6.60
N GLU A 58 -3.31 -6.74 6.55
CA GLU A 58 -4.63 -7.17 6.99
C GLU A 58 -4.82 -6.98 8.50
N GLU A 59 -3.86 -7.43 9.32
CA GLU A 59 -3.87 -7.23 10.78
C GLU A 59 -4.02 -5.75 11.19
N ARG A 60 -3.50 -4.84 10.38
CA ARG A 60 -3.53 -3.39 10.62
C ARG A 60 -4.74 -2.70 9.97
N GLY A 61 -5.62 -3.45 9.30
CA GLY A 61 -6.78 -2.92 8.57
C GLY A 61 -6.41 -2.06 7.35
N VAL A 62 -5.20 -2.20 6.82
CA VAL A 62 -4.70 -1.45 5.65
C VAL A 62 -5.04 -2.16 4.34
N LEU A 63 -5.07 -3.49 4.36
CA LEU A 63 -5.49 -4.31 3.24
C LEU A 63 -6.90 -4.85 3.53
N THR A 64 -7.84 -4.60 2.62
CA THR A 64 -9.22 -5.08 2.72
C THR A 64 -9.59 -5.93 1.50
N ALA A 65 -10.75 -6.60 1.54
CA ALA A 65 -11.24 -7.40 0.42
C ALA A 65 -11.38 -6.62 -0.90
N TRP A 66 -11.61 -5.30 -0.84
CA TRP A 66 -11.67 -4.45 -2.04
C TRP A 66 -10.32 -4.15 -2.68
N ASP A 67 -9.24 -4.36 -1.93
CA ASP A 67 -7.90 -3.99 -2.36
C ASP A 67 -7.12 -5.16 -2.99
N VAL A 68 -7.72 -6.35 -3.08
CA VAL A 68 -7.07 -7.60 -3.51
C VAL A 68 -6.33 -7.43 -4.84
N ASP A 69 -7.02 -6.93 -5.88
CA ASP A 69 -6.40 -6.76 -7.20
C ASP A 69 -5.31 -5.69 -7.20
N ALA A 70 -5.54 -4.57 -6.50
CA ALA A 70 -4.57 -3.49 -6.40
C ALA A 70 -3.29 -3.94 -5.67
N PHE A 71 -3.45 -4.77 -4.63
CA PHE A 71 -2.34 -5.34 -3.89
C PHE A 71 -1.62 -6.42 -4.72
N LEU A 72 -2.34 -7.19 -5.54
CA LEU A 72 -1.71 -8.15 -6.44
C LEU A 72 -0.86 -7.43 -7.49
N VAL A 73 -1.34 -6.33 -8.08
CA VAL A 73 -0.57 -5.52 -9.02
C VAL A 73 0.72 -4.99 -8.38
N LEU A 74 0.67 -4.58 -7.11
CA LEU A 74 1.86 -4.23 -6.34
C LEU A 74 2.83 -5.41 -6.24
N CYS A 75 2.35 -6.59 -5.87
CA CYS A 75 3.18 -7.79 -5.76
C CYS A 75 3.84 -8.18 -7.10
N GLU A 76 3.07 -8.17 -8.18
CA GLU A 76 3.51 -8.41 -9.56
C GLU A 76 4.55 -7.40 -10.03
N SER A 77 4.37 -6.12 -9.71
CA SER A 77 5.35 -5.07 -10.03
C SER A 77 6.68 -5.30 -9.32
N LEU A 78 6.67 -5.70 -8.04
CA LEU A 78 7.89 -5.98 -7.30
C LEU A 78 8.59 -7.26 -7.78
N ALA A 79 7.83 -8.30 -8.14
CA ALA A 79 8.35 -9.51 -8.77
C ALA A 79 9.05 -9.17 -10.11
N ARG A 80 8.40 -8.36 -10.95
CA ARG A 80 8.95 -7.89 -12.23
C ARG A 80 10.20 -7.04 -12.03
N TYR A 81 10.21 -6.15 -11.04
CA TYR A 81 11.38 -5.36 -10.69
C TYR A 81 12.57 -6.24 -10.32
N ARG A 82 12.37 -7.26 -9.46
CA ARG A 82 13.43 -8.20 -9.08
C ARG A 82 14.01 -8.95 -10.28
N SER A 83 13.13 -9.45 -11.15
CA SER A 83 13.53 -10.14 -12.38
C SER A 83 14.32 -9.24 -13.33
N ALA A 84 13.84 -8.02 -13.58
CA ALA A 84 14.54 -7.05 -14.42
C ALA A 84 15.89 -6.62 -13.81
N THR A 85 15.96 -6.45 -12.49
CA THR A 85 17.19 -6.12 -11.76
C THR A 85 18.24 -7.22 -11.92
N ALA A 86 17.84 -8.50 -11.85
CA ALA A 86 18.74 -9.62 -12.06
C ALA A 86 19.34 -9.60 -13.49
N LEU A 87 18.51 -9.32 -14.50
CA LEU A 87 18.96 -9.17 -15.89
C LEU A 87 19.94 -8.01 -16.05
N VAL A 88 19.62 -6.84 -15.49
CA VAL A 88 20.47 -5.64 -15.56
C VAL A 88 21.82 -5.88 -14.86
N ASN A 89 21.83 -6.47 -13.67
CA ASN A 89 23.07 -6.76 -12.94
C ASN A 89 23.97 -7.75 -13.67
N GLY A 90 23.40 -8.66 -14.47
CA GLY A 90 24.14 -9.61 -15.28
C GLY A 90 24.55 -9.09 -16.67
N SER A 91 24.25 -7.84 -17.02
CA SER A 91 24.46 -7.32 -18.38
C SER A 91 24.99 -5.88 -18.40
N ALA A 92 25.43 -5.43 -19.58
CA ALA A 92 25.86 -4.04 -19.77
C ALA A 92 24.65 -3.09 -19.91
N LEU A 93 24.85 -1.82 -19.56
CA LEU A 93 23.84 -0.77 -19.74
C LEU A 93 23.47 -0.55 -21.21
N LEU A 94 24.41 -0.81 -22.11
CA LEU A 94 24.21 -0.84 -23.56
C LEU A 94 24.38 -2.27 -24.08
N VAL A 95 23.51 -2.67 -24.98
CA VAL A 95 23.49 -3.98 -25.62
C VAL A 95 23.48 -3.82 -27.14
N GLN A 96 23.93 -4.84 -27.87
CA GLN A 96 23.88 -4.85 -29.32
C GLN A 96 22.42 -5.01 -29.80
N GLY A 97 21.93 -4.02 -30.55
CA GLY A 97 20.65 -4.08 -31.28
C GLY A 97 20.87 -4.16 -32.79
N GLY A 98 19.77 -4.22 -33.54
CA GLY A 98 19.80 -4.36 -35.00
C GLY A 98 20.49 -3.22 -35.76
N SER A 99 20.59 -2.03 -35.16
CA SER A 99 21.20 -0.83 -35.76
C SER A 99 22.47 -0.34 -35.03
N GLY A 100 23.02 -1.15 -34.10
CA GLY A 100 24.17 -0.77 -33.26
C GLY A 100 23.86 -0.88 -31.77
N LEU A 101 24.64 -0.20 -30.95
CA LEU A 101 24.44 -0.21 -29.50
C LEU A 101 23.15 0.54 -29.12
N MET A 102 22.31 -0.10 -28.31
CA MET A 102 21.10 0.48 -27.74
C MET A 102 21.06 0.29 -26.23
N LYS A 103 20.23 1.06 -25.53
CA LYS A 103 19.98 0.86 -24.10
C LYS A 103 19.39 -0.53 -23.86
N ASN A 104 19.83 -1.18 -22.80
CA ASN A 104 19.28 -2.46 -22.40
C ASN A 104 17.76 -2.34 -22.10
N PRO A 105 16.88 -3.07 -22.79
CA PRO A 105 15.43 -3.02 -22.55
C PRO A 105 15.03 -3.38 -21.12
N ALA A 106 15.83 -4.21 -20.42
CA ALA A 106 15.57 -4.57 -19.02
C ALA A 106 15.58 -3.34 -18.08
N LEU A 107 16.35 -2.29 -18.41
CA LEU A 107 16.34 -1.03 -17.67
C LEU A 107 14.98 -0.33 -17.74
N GLN A 108 14.30 -0.40 -18.89
CA GLN A 108 12.98 0.18 -19.04
C GLN A 108 11.94 -0.59 -18.22
N VAL A 109 11.96 -1.93 -18.31
CA VAL A 109 11.08 -2.80 -17.52
C VAL A 109 11.27 -2.56 -16.03
N GLN A 110 12.53 -2.44 -15.57
CA GLN A 110 12.85 -2.15 -14.18
C GLN A 110 12.26 -0.80 -13.73
N ALA A 111 12.44 0.26 -14.52
CA ALA A 111 11.94 1.60 -14.19
C ALA A 111 10.41 1.67 -14.19
N GLU A 112 9.74 0.98 -15.12
CA GLU A 112 8.27 0.91 -15.16
C GLU A 112 7.72 0.14 -13.96
N ALA A 113 8.32 -1.00 -13.63
CA ALA A 113 7.96 -1.81 -12.48
C ALA A 113 8.12 -1.03 -11.16
N GLU A 114 9.21 -0.29 -11.00
CA GLU A 114 9.45 0.58 -9.85
C GLU A 114 8.38 1.67 -9.72
N ARG A 115 8.02 2.33 -10.83
CA ARG A 115 6.98 3.36 -10.84
C ARG A 115 5.62 2.81 -10.42
N THR A 116 5.22 1.67 -10.99
CA THR A 116 3.97 0.99 -10.61
C THR A 116 4.02 0.59 -9.13
N PHE A 117 5.12 0.02 -8.67
CA PHE A 117 5.30 -0.36 -7.26
C PHE A 117 5.09 0.84 -6.34
N LEU A 118 5.78 1.96 -6.58
CA LEU A 118 5.68 3.16 -5.74
C LEU A 118 4.26 3.75 -5.73
N GLN A 119 3.56 3.74 -6.88
CA GLN A 119 2.19 4.22 -6.99
C GLN A 119 1.22 3.42 -6.09
N PHE A 120 1.31 2.10 -6.09
CA PHE A 120 0.45 1.26 -5.26
C PHE A 120 0.94 1.17 -3.81
N ALA A 121 2.26 1.19 -3.57
CA ALA A 121 2.86 1.13 -2.24
C ALA A 121 2.39 2.30 -1.36
N ALA A 122 2.16 3.47 -1.97
CA ALA A 122 1.61 4.63 -1.28
C ALA A 122 0.22 4.37 -0.68
N ARG A 123 -0.62 3.59 -1.38
CA ARG A 123 -1.98 3.26 -0.92
C ARG A 123 -1.99 2.34 0.30
N PHE A 124 -0.96 1.52 0.45
CA PHE A 124 -0.84 0.54 1.53
C PHE A 124 0.12 0.98 2.65
N GLY A 125 0.50 2.26 2.70
CA GLY A 125 1.36 2.78 3.77
C GLY A 125 2.79 2.22 3.76
N LEU A 126 3.24 1.70 2.62
CA LEU A 126 4.54 1.03 2.50
C LEU A 126 5.69 2.01 2.25
N THR A 127 5.43 3.32 2.09
CA THR A 127 6.47 4.35 1.97
C THR A 127 6.66 5.15 3.27
N PRO A 128 7.87 5.66 3.56
CA PRO A 128 8.11 6.49 4.75
C PRO A 128 7.21 7.72 4.87
N SER A 129 6.84 8.35 3.73
CA SER A 129 5.96 9.52 3.71
C SER A 129 4.53 9.18 4.16
N ASP A 130 4.05 7.96 3.88
CA ASP A 130 2.71 7.53 4.31
C ASP A 130 2.70 7.20 5.81
N ARG A 131 3.83 6.71 6.34
CA ARG A 131 3.99 6.44 7.79
C ARG A 131 3.91 7.70 8.63
N GLN A 132 4.21 8.89 8.09
CA GLN A 132 4.06 10.16 8.83
C GLN A 132 2.59 10.45 9.22
N SER A 133 1.62 9.89 8.48
CA SER A 133 0.20 10.00 8.82
C SER A 133 -0.24 9.03 9.93
N ILE A 134 0.56 8.00 10.21
CA ILE A 134 0.30 6.97 11.21
C ILE A 134 0.87 7.43 12.56
N LYS A 135 0.01 7.98 13.42
CA LYS A 135 0.36 8.23 14.83
C LYS A 135 0.35 6.91 15.59
N VAL A 136 1.52 6.31 15.78
CA VAL A 136 1.67 5.22 16.75
C VAL A 136 1.67 5.85 18.14
N GLU A 137 0.55 5.75 18.87
CA GLU A 137 0.63 5.87 20.31
C GLU A 137 1.37 4.63 20.81
N VAL A 138 2.67 4.78 21.05
CA VAL A 138 3.45 3.76 21.73
C VAL A 138 2.86 3.66 23.13
N GLY A 139 1.97 2.68 23.32
CA GLY A 139 1.48 2.25 24.61
C GLY A 139 2.68 1.87 25.46
N ARG A 140 3.13 2.83 26.26
CA ARG A 140 4.10 2.59 27.33
C ARG A 140 3.30 1.89 28.42
N ASP A 141 3.20 0.57 28.32
CA ASP A 141 2.64 -0.26 29.39
C ASP A 141 3.45 -0.01 30.66
N GLY A 142 2.82 0.68 31.60
CA GLY A 142 3.45 1.04 32.86
C GLY A 142 2.85 2.27 33.54
N ASN A 143 1.53 2.29 33.80
CA ASN A 143 0.98 2.66 35.11
C ASN A 143 -0.54 2.43 35.16
N LYS A 144 -0.98 1.35 35.83
CA LYS A 144 -2.37 1.26 36.30
C LYS A 144 -2.55 2.29 37.42
N GLY A 145 -3.37 3.31 37.20
CA GLY A 145 -3.82 4.18 38.29
C GLY A 145 -4.18 5.58 37.82
N GLY A 146 -5.46 5.82 37.51
CA GLY A 146 -5.90 7.17 37.18
C GLY A 146 -7.37 7.36 36.84
N ALA A 147 -8.28 6.44 37.21
CA ALA A 147 -9.72 6.68 37.08
C ALA A 147 -10.35 7.36 38.33
N GLU A 148 -9.59 7.58 39.40
CA GLU A 148 -10.14 8.10 40.68
C GLU A 148 -9.81 9.57 40.98
N ARG A 149 -9.36 10.36 40.01
CA ARG A 149 -8.99 11.78 40.25
C ARG A 149 -9.88 12.82 39.56
N LEU A 150 -11.10 12.43 39.17
CA LEU A 150 -12.08 13.37 38.60
C LEU A 150 -13.35 13.54 39.46
N LEU A 151 -13.41 12.98 40.67
CA LEU A 151 -14.54 13.14 41.60
C LEU A 151 -14.12 13.37 43.06
N SER A 152 -13.10 14.19 43.30
CA SER A 152 -12.86 14.82 44.61
C SER A 152 -12.50 16.29 44.44
#